data_AF-A0A8J3JDD2-F1
#
_entry.id   AF-A0A8J3JDD2-F1
#
_cell.length_a   1.000
_cell.length_b   1.000
_cell.length_c   1.000
_cell.angle_alpha   90.00
_cell.angle_beta   90.00
_cell.angle_gamma   90.00
#
_symmetry.space_group_name_H-M   'P 1'
#
loop_
_entity.id
_entity.type
_entity.pdbx_description
1 polymer ?
#
loop_
_entity_poly.entity_id
_entity_poly.type
_entity_poly.pdbx_seq_one_letter_code
_entity_poly.pdbx_strand_id
1 'polypeptide(L)'
;MFLLGALVNAAAEEFLYRHATAAALRGVTATVPAVLLGSVVFGLGHLTGNPGGVVGVGYTVVFGLVCAAAMVRVRGVAWNLPIHVAGDLGVVLTAALLTT
;
A
#
# COMPACT_ATOMS: atom_id res chain seq x y z
N MET A 1 -3.11 -13.19 -15.81
CA MET A 1 -2.41 -11.90 -15.81
C MET A 1 -2.63 -11.08 -14.54
N PHE A 2 -3.84 -11.07 -13.95
CA PHE A 2 -4.12 -10.28 -12.74
C PHE A 2 -3.23 -10.60 -11.53
N LEU A 3 -2.97 -11.88 -11.22
CA LEU A 3 -2.09 -12.24 -10.11
C LEU A 3 -0.66 -11.70 -10.27
N LEU A 4 -0.09 -11.83 -11.46
CA LEU A 4 1.27 -11.32 -11.73
C LEU A 4 1.29 -9.79 -11.64
N GLY A 5 0.27 -9.11 -12.20
CA GLY A 5 0.13 -7.66 -12.10
C GLY A 5 0.03 -7.18 -10.65
N ALA A 6 -0.86 -7.80 -9.86
CA ALA A 6 -1.02 -7.52 -8.43
C ALA A 6 0.28 -7.78 -7.66
N LEU A 7 1.00 -8.86 -7.95
CA LEU A 7 2.28 -9.14 -7.29
C LEU A 7 3.33 -8.06 -7.59
N VAL A 8 3.49 -7.67 -8.86
CA VAL A 8 4.48 -6.66 -9.26
C VAL A 8 4.10 -5.28 -8.71
N ASN A 9 2.81 -4.91 -8.79
CA ASN A 9 2.31 -3.65 -8.25
C ASN A 9 2.55 -3.58 -6.74
N ALA A 10 2.04 -4.56 -6.00
CA ALA A 10 2.19 -4.63 -4.55
C ALA A 10 3.66 -4.61 -4.12
N ALA A 11 4.54 -5.34 -4.82
CA ALA A 11 5.97 -5.32 -4.52
C ALA A 11 6.61 -3.95 -4.73
N ALA A 12 6.30 -3.27 -5.83
CA ALA A 12 6.83 -1.93 -6.12
C ALA A 12 6.35 -0.90 -5.10
N GLU A 13 5.05 -0.91 -4.78
CA GLU A 13 4.46 0.05 -3.86
C GLU A 13 4.86 -0.20 -2.40
N GLU A 14 4.92 -1.46 -1.96
CA GLU A 14 5.49 -1.80 -0.64
C GLU A 14 6.95 -1.38 -0.54
N PHE A 15 7.74 -1.60 -1.59
CA PHE A 15 9.12 -1.16 -1.61
C PHE A 15 9.22 0.36 -1.47
N LEU A 16 8.51 1.13 -2.30
CA LEU A 16 8.60 2.59 -2.34
C LEU A 16 8.08 3.25 -1.05
N TYR A 17 6.83 2.97 -0.69
CA TYR A 17 6.13 3.74 0.34
C TYR A 17 6.34 3.19 1.75
N ARG A 18 6.83 1.95 1.89
CA ARG A 18 7.04 1.32 3.19
C ARG A 18 8.54 1.13 3.44
N HIS A 19 9.19 0.22 2.70
CA HIS A 19 10.58 -0.14 2.99
C HIS A 19 11.58 1.00 2.72
N ALA A 20 11.51 1.64 1.55
CA ALA A 20 12.39 2.73 1.17
C ALA A 20 12.12 3.99 2.01
N THR A 21 10.85 4.31 2.25
CA THR A 21 10.46 5.44 3.11
C THR A 21 10.97 5.25 4.55
N ALA A 22 10.77 4.06 5.14
CA ALA A 22 11.27 3.77 6.49
C ALA A 22 12.81 3.75 6.55
N ALA A 23 13.48 3.30 5.49
CA ALA A 23 14.94 3.34 5.40
C ALA A 23 15.46 4.78 5.31
N ALA A 24 14.85 5.63 4.48
CA ALA A 24 15.25 7.02 4.28
C ALA A 24 15.05 7.88 5.54
N LEU A 25 14.03 7.57 6.35
CA LEU A 25 13.70 8.32 7.57
C LEU A 25 14.35 7.76 8.85
N ARG A 26 15.14 6.69 8.72
CA ARG A 26 15.83 6.06 9.84
C ARG A 26 16.81 7.04 10.48
N GLY A 27 16.65 7.29 11.79
CA GLY A 27 17.49 8.24 12.53
C GLY A 27 17.08 9.72 12.37
N VAL A 28 16.12 10.02 11.48
CA VAL A 28 15.56 11.38 11.31
C VAL A 28 14.29 11.56 12.14
N THR A 29 13.44 10.53 12.21
CA THR A 29 12.17 10.58 12.95
C THR A 29 11.82 9.23 13.57
N ALA A 30 10.83 9.23 14.47
CA ALA A 30 10.28 8.02 15.05
C ALA A 30 9.50 7.20 14.00
N THR A 31 9.32 5.91 14.27
CA THR A 31 8.62 4.98 13.35
C THR A 31 7.21 5.45 13.00
N VAL A 32 6.46 5.99 13.96
CA VAL A 32 5.06 6.38 13.76
C VAL A 32 4.92 7.51 12.71
N PRO A 33 5.61 8.66 12.83
CA PRO A 33 5.62 9.67 11.77
C PRO A 33 6.05 9.15 10.39
N ALA A 34 7.05 8.27 10.33
CA ALA A 34 7.50 7.67 9.06
C ALA A 34 6.40 6.81 8.40
N VAL A 35 5.70 6.01 9.22
CA VAL A 35 4.55 5.19 8.77
C VAL A 35 3.39 6.07 8.30
N LEU A 36 3.06 7.12 9.05
CA LEU A 36 2.00 8.06 8.68
C LEU A 36 2.32 8.75 7.35
N LEU A 37 3.54 9.26 7.19
CA LEU A 37 3.97 9.93 5.97
C LEU A 37 3.88 8.99 4.77
N GLY A 38 4.46 7.79 4.86
CA GLY A 38 4.41 6.81 3.77
C GLY A 38 2.99 6.42 3.37
N SER A 39 2.10 6.26 4.36
CA SER A 39 0.69 5.89 4.13
C SER A 39 -0.12 7.04 3.52
N VAL A 40 0.12 8.28 3.95
CA VAL A 40 -0.52 9.47 3.37
C VAL A 40 -0.07 9.69 1.93
N VAL A 41 1.23 9.60 1.64
CA VAL A 41 1.76 9.75 0.28
C VAL A 41 1.23 8.64 -0.65
N PHE A 42 1.19 7.39 -0.17
CA PHE A 42 0.57 6.27 -0.89
C PHE A 42 -0.89 6.55 -1.23
N GLY A 43 -1.68 7.01 -0.25
CA GLY A 43 -3.08 7.31 -0.47
C GLY A 43 -3.30 8.50 -1.41
N LEU A 44 -2.49 9.55 -1.34
CA LEU A 44 -2.56 10.67 -2.29
C LEU A 44 -2.28 10.24 -3.74
N GLY A 45 -1.39 9.25 -3.94
CA GLY A 45 -1.15 8.63 -5.24
C GLY A 45 -2.39 8.02 -5.87
N HIS A 46 -3.40 7.69 -5.06
CA HIS A 46 -4.66 7.10 -5.50
C HIS A 46 -5.72 8.14 -5.89
N LEU A 47 -5.45 9.45 -5.81
CA LEU A 47 -6.44 10.46 -6.19
C LEU A 47 -6.97 10.25 -7.62
N THR A 48 -6.07 9.89 -8.54
CA THR A 48 -6.38 9.49 -9.93
C THR A 48 -6.11 8.00 -10.19
N GLY A 49 -5.86 7.23 -9.13
CA GLY A 49 -5.59 5.79 -9.17
C GLY A 49 -6.83 4.95 -8.88
N ASN A 50 -6.65 3.70 -8.45
CA ASN A 50 -7.75 2.79 -8.13
C ASN A 50 -7.53 2.10 -6.77
N PRO A 51 -8.44 2.21 -5.79
CA PRO A 51 -9.68 2.99 -5.83
C PRO A 51 -9.41 4.51 -5.88
N GLY A 52 -10.15 5.20 -6.74
CA GLY A 52 -9.93 6.62 -7.06
C GLY A 52 -10.73 7.63 -6.24
N GLY A 53 -10.39 8.92 -6.40
CA GLY A 53 -11.10 10.04 -5.78
C GLY A 53 -10.84 10.18 -4.27
N VAL A 54 -11.50 11.16 -3.63
CA VAL A 54 -11.28 11.47 -2.21
C VAL A 54 -11.55 10.27 -1.28
N VAL A 55 -12.58 9.49 -1.60
CA VAL A 55 -12.90 8.26 -0.85
C VAL A 55 -11.81 7.20 -1.04
N GLY A 56 -11.33 7.03 -2.28
CA GLY A 56 -10.23 6.13 -2.60
C GLY A 56 -8.93 6.50 -1.88
N VAL A 57 -8.60 7.79 -1.82
CA VAL A 57 -7.49 8.32 -1.02
C VAL A 57 -7.65 7.92 0.45
N GLY A 58 -8.80 8.20 1.07
CA GLY A 58 -9.05 7.85 2.46
C GLY A 58 -8.91 6.35 2.73
N TYR A 59 -9.49 5.52 1.86
CA TYR A 59 -9.40 4.07 1.94
C TYR A 59 -7.94 3.58 1.85
N THR A 60 -7.19 4.08 0.88
CA THR A 60 -5.81 3.63 0.64
C THR A 60 -4.82 4.17 1.67
N VAL A 61 -5.06 5.33 2.28
CA VAL A 61 -4.32 5.75 3.49
C VAL A 61 -4.49 4.72 4.60
N VAL A 62 -5.72 4.33 4.91
CA VAL A 62 -6.00 3.33 5.96
C VAL A 62 -5.38 1.98 5.61
N PHE A 63 -5.49 1.55 4.34
CA PHE A 63 -4.87 0.33 3.86
C PHE A 63 -3.33 0.35 3.98
N GLY A 64 -2.72 1.48 3.63
CA GLY A 64 -1.28 1.72 3.81
C GLY A 64 -0.86 1.59 5.27
N LEU A 65 -1.66 2.10 6.22
CA LEU A 65 -1.40 1.96 7.65
C LEU A 65 -1.46 0.49 8.11
N VAL A 66 -2.40 -0.30 7.58
CA VAL A 66 -2.48 -1.75 7.88
C VAL A 66 -1.23 -2.47 7.38
N CYS A 67 -0.83 -2.23 6.13
CA CYS A 67 0.36 -2.83 5.54
C CYS A 67 1.63 -2.41 6.29
N ALA A 68 1.75 -1.13 6.64
CA ALA A 68 2.87 -0.61 7.41
C ALA A 68 2.93 -1.23 8.83
N ALA A 69 1.78 -1.40 9.51
CA ALA A 69 1.72 -2.08 10.80
C ALA A 69 2.16 -3.55 10.69
N ALA A 70 1.78 -4.24 9.61
CA ALA A 70 2.23 -5.60 9.33
C ALA A 70 3.76 -5.66 9.14
N MET A 71 4.32 -4.77 8.30
CA MET A 71 5.77 -4.65 8.08
C MET A 71 6.52 -4.39 9.39
N VAL A 72 6.07 -3.43 10.20
CA VAL A 72 6.75 -3.04 11.45
C VAL A 72 6.77 -4.19 12.46
N ARG A 73 5.69 -4.96 12.58
CA ARG A 73 5.61 -6.09 13.53
C ARG A 73 6.59 -7.23 13.19
N VAL A 74 6.81 -7.53 11.91
CA VAL A 74 7.70 -8.63 11.48
C VAL A 74 9.06 -8.15 10.96
N ARG A 75 9.27 -6.83 10.89
CA ARG A 75 10.49 -6.19 10.38
C ARG A 75 10.89 -6.70 8.98
N GLY A 76 9.91 -6.91 8.10
CA GLY A 76 10.15 -7.51 6.79
C GLY A 76 8.92 -7.53 5.89
N VAL A 77 9.03 -8.29 4.79
CA VAL A 77 8.05 -8.35 3.70
C VAL A 77 6.94 -9.40 3.89
N ALA A 78 7.02 -10.18 4.98
CA ALA A 78 6.27 -11.43 5.11
C ALA A 78 4.74 -11.26 5.11
N TRP A 79 4.24 -10.15 5.65
CA TRP A 79 2.78 -9.92 5.77
C TRP A 79 2.28 -8.73 4.98
N ASN A 80 3.03 -7.64 4.87
CA ASN A 80 2.59 -6.48 4.07
C ASN A 80 2.40 -6.85 2.59
N LEU A 81 3.32 -7.62 2.00
CA LEU A 81 3.21 -8.01 0.59
C LEU A 81 1.97 -8.88 0.29
N PRO A 82 1.72 -10.02 0.97
CA PRO A 82 0.52 -10.82 0.68
C PRO A 82 -0.79 -10.10 1.02
N ILE A 83 -0.81 -9.23 2.05
CA ILE A 83 -1.97 -8.37 2.33
C ILE A 83 -2.24 -7.44 1.15
N HIS A 84 -1.18 -6.81 0.63
CA HIS A 84 -1.30 -5.90 -0.51
C HIS A 84 -1.76 -6.63 -1.77
N VAL A 85 -1.13 -7.75 -2.13
CA VAL A 85 -1.56 -8.56 -3.28
C VAL A 85 -3.03 -8.97 -3.17
N ALA A 86 -3.50 -9.35 -1.98
CA ALA A 86 -4.91 -9.67 -1.77
C ALA A 86 -5.83 -8.45 -1.96
N GLY A 87 -5.41 -7.26 -1.51
CA GLY A 87 -6.10 -6.00 -1.77
C GLY A 87 -6.23 -5.69 -3.26
N ASP A 88 -5.11 -5.76 -3.99
CA ASP A 88 -5.06 -5.52 -5.44
C ASP A 88 -5.94 -6.51 -6.22
N LEU A 89 -5.92 -7.78 -5.83
CA LEU A 89 -6.80 -8.80 -6.39
C LEU A 89 -8.27 -8.47 -6.12
N GLY A 90 -8.62 -8.03 -4.91
CA GLY A 90 -9.97 -7.57 -4.60
C GLY A 90 -10.41 -6.42 -5.51
N VAL A 91 -9.57 -5.40 -5.65
CA VAL A 91 -9.84 -4.22 -6.47
C VAL A 91 -10.02 -4.59 -7.95
N VAL A 92 -9.11 -5.38 -8.53
CA VAL A 92 -9.20 -5.74 -9.96
C VAL A 92 -10.35 -6.69 -10.25
N LEU A 93 -10.67 -7.62 -9.33
CA LEU A 93 -11.82 -8.52 -9.49
C LEU A 93 -13.14 -7.75 -9.37
N THR A 94 -13.27 -6.83 -8.42
CA THR A 94 -14.46 -5.98 -8.31
C THR A 94 -14.62 -5.11 -9.55
N ALA A 95 -13.54 -4.47 -10.03
CA ALA A 95 -13.59 -3.70 -11.27
C ALA A 95 -14.04 -4.55 -12.45
N ALA A 96 -13.46 -5.74 -12.63
CA ALA A 96 -13.84 -6.65 -13.70
C ALA A 96 -15.34 -7.01 -13.64
N LEU A 97 -15.87 -7.35 -12.46
CA LEU A 97 -17.28 -7.70 -12.26
C LEU A 97 -18.26 -6.54 -12.51
N LEU A 98 -17.84 -5.30 -12.27
CA LEU A 98 -18.68 -4.12 -12.52
C LEU A 98 -18.64 -3.65 -13.98
N THR A 99 -17.72 -4.18 -14.78
CA THR A 99 -17.55 -3.85 -16.20
C THR A 99 -18.03 -4.93 -17.17
N THR A 100 -18.46 -6.08 -16.64
CA THR A 100 -19.14 -7.16 -17.37
C THR A 100 -20.65 -6.97 -17.35
#